data_AF-A0A8T7BMK8-F1
#
_entry.id   AF-A0A8T7BMK8-F1
#
_cell.length_a   1.000
_cell.length_b   1.000
_cell.length_c   1.000
_cell.angle_alpha   90.00
_cell.angle_beta   90.00
_cell.angle_gamma   90.00
#
_symmetry.space_group_name_H-M   'P 1'
#
loop_
_entity.id
_entity.type
_entity.pdbx_description
1 polymer ?
#
loop_
_entity_poly.entity_id
_entity_poly.type
_entity_poly.pdbx_seq_one_letter_code
_entity_poly.pdbx_strand_id
1 'polypeptide(L)'
;VIANLGTIAKSGTRQFLEQLTGDQSKDSSLIGQFGVGFYSSFIVAEKVEVVTRRAGAGRTDGVRWVSHGENDYTIETVDRPRRGTKVVLYLRDDAEEFLDGFRLRSVIKKYSDHIAIPVTMPAEGEEKGDETVNSAQALWTRNKKDITEEEYNEFYKHVGHDFEDPLARVHSRVEGKLEYTSLLYIPSRAQFDLWDRDNRHGVKLYVRKVFIMDDAEQLLPPYLRFVRGVVDSNDLPLNISREILQQNKTIDSIRSGSTKRILDLLSDMADKEPDKYKSFWKEFGKVLKEGVVDDSSDKKEELARLFRFTSTHDNTEEQSVSLKDYIERMGEGQKDIYFLTAENLTTAKNSPHLEIFKDKDIEVLLLT
;
A
#
# COMPACT_ATOMS: atom_id res chain seq x y z
N VAL A 1 -5.05 20.04 13.97
CA VAL A 1 -4.69 19.48 15.29
C VAL A 1 -5.84 18.63 15.82
N ILE A 2 -6.98 19.21 16.21
CA ILE A 2 -8.15 18.48 16.74
C ILE A 2 -8.55 17.28 15.86
N ALA A 3 -8.76 17.49 14.56
CA ALA A 3 -9.25 16.43 13.67
C ALA A 3 -8.27 15.26 13.42
N ASN A 4 -6.97 15.43 13.68
CA ASN A 4 -5.92 14.45 13.34
C ASN A 4 -5.18 13.91 14.57
N LEU A 5 -4.90 14.75 15.57
CA LEU A 5 -4.24 14.36 16.84
C LEU A 5 -5.23 14.19 17.99
N GLY A 6 -6.41 14.81 17.89
CA GLY A 6 -7.47 14.68 18.90
C GLY A 6 -8.51 13.63 18.58
N THR A 7 -8.37 12.94 17.44
CA THR A 7 -9.24 11.84 17.02
C THR A 7 -8.34 10.66 16.73
N ILE A 8 -8.31 9.68 17.65
CA ILE A 8 -7.44 8.48 17.56
C ILE A 8 -7.83 7.60 16.36
N ALA A 9 -9.04 7.76 15.82
CA ALA A 9 -9.52 6.99 14.67
C ALA A 9 -10.38 7.85 13.74
N LYS A 10 -9.80 8.30 12.62
CA LYS A 10 -10.59 8.46 11.40
C LYS A 10 -10.39 7.21 10.55
N SER A 11 -11.49 6.53 10.28
CA SER A 11 -11.71 5.50 9.25
C SER A 11 -11.43 4.02 9.56
N GLY A 12 -10.30 3.61 10.18
CA GLY A 12 -9.99 2.15 10.27
C GLY A 12 -10.19 1.47 11.62
N THR A 13 -9.64 2.07 12.67
CA THR A 13 -9.47 1.41 13.99
C THR A 13 -10.81 1.11 14.68
N ARG A 14 -11.80 1.99 14.54
CA ARG A 14 -13.10 1.81 15.22
C ARG A 14 -13.91 0.67 14.61
N GLN A 15 -13.97 0.59 13.28
CA GLN A 15 -14.72 -0.43 12.57
C GLN A 15 -14.08 -1.82 12.71
N PHE A 16 -12.75 -1.89 12.84
CA PHE A 16 -12.02 -3.11 13.15
C PHE A 16 -12.19 -3.57 14.61
N LEU A 17 -12.18 -2.65 15.58
CA LEU A 17 -12.49 -2.95 16.98
C LEU A 17 -13.93 -3.46 17.15
N GLU A 18 -14.87 -3.00 16.32
CA GLU A 18 -16.25 -3.50 16.27
C GLU A 18 -16.36 -4.92 15.66
N GLN A 19 -15.39 -5.35 14.84
CA GLN A 19 -15.33 -6.72 14.28
C GLN A 19 -14.62 -7.73 15.20
N LEU A 20 -13.85 -7.27 16.19
CA LEU A 20 -13.19 -8.13 17.18
C LEU A 20 -14.16 -8.50 18.32
N THR A 21 -14.84 -9.65 18.20
CA THR A 21 -15.61 -10.23 19.32
C THR A 21 -14.77 -11.27 20.08
N GLY A 22 -14.66 -11.13 21.42
CA GLY A 22 -14.12 -12.17 22.31
C GLY A 22 -12.63 -12.06 22.68
N ASP A 23 -12.02 -13.19 23.07
CA ASP A 23 -10.67 -13.32 23.66
C ASP A 23 -9.49 -12.88 22.76
N GLN A 24 -9.74 -12.44 21.51
CA GLN A 24 -8.71 -11.87 20.62
C GLN A 24 -8.25 -10.45 21.01
N SER A 25 -8.87 -9.84 22.02
CA SER A 25 -8.49 -8.50 22.51
C SER A 25 -7.18 -8.44 23.30
N LYS A 26 -6.49 -9.56 23.50
CA LYS A 26 -5.32 -9.67 24.39
C LYS A 26 -3.97 -9.66 23.66
N ASP A 27 -3.96 -9.62 22.33
CA ASP A 27 -2.71 -9.58 21.58
C ASP A 27 -2.18 -8.14 21.44
N SER A 28 -1.06 -7.85 22.13
CA SER A 28 -0.33 -6.58 22.08
C SER A 28 0.27 -6.26 20.71
N SER A 29 0.20 -7.19 19.75
CA SER A 29 0.61 -7.02 18.35
C SER A 29 -0.35 -6.15 17.53
N LEU A 30 -1.56 -5.90 18.04
CA LEU A 30 -2.61 -5.17 17.33
C LEU A 30 -2.27 -3.68 17.10
N ILE A 31 -1.49 -3.02 17.98
CA ILE A 31 -1.20 -1.58 17.90
C ILE A 31 -0.37 -1.21 16.65
N GLY A 32 0.49 -2.12 16.17
CA GLY A 32 1.26 -1.92 14.94
C GLY A 32 0.40 -1.93 13.66
N GLN A 33 -0.85 -2.41 13.75
CA GLN A 33 -1.69 -2.67 12.57
C GLN A 33 -2.60 -1.52 12.14
N PHE A 34 -2.67 -0.45 12.93
CA PHE A 34 -3.71 0.56 12.82
C PHE A 34 -3.31 1.84 12.09
N GLY A 35 -2.14 1.90 11.48
CA GLY A 35 -1.70 3.11 10.77
C GLY A 35 -1.58 4.35 11.67
N VAL A 36 -1.54 4.18 12.99
CA VAL A 36 -1.35 5.28 13.96
C VAL A 36 0.14 5.57 14.14
N GLY A 37 0.80 5.93 13.03
CA GLY A 37 2.24 6.24 13.01
C GLY A 37 2.65 7.36 13.97
N PHE A 38 1.72 8.25 14.34
CA PHE A 38 1.96 9.24 15.40
C PHE A 38 1.90 8.64 16.81
N TYR A 39 0.91 7.79 17.11
CA TYR A 39 0.69 7.30 18.48
C TYR A 39 1.65 6.19 18.90
N SER A 40 2.42 5.62 17.95
CA SER A 40 3.57 4.77 18.29
C SER A 40 4.58 5.48 19.20
N SER A 41 4.58 6.83 19.23
CA SER A 41 5.38 7.60 20.19
C SER A 41 5.09 7.24 21.65
N PHE A 42 3.85 6.85 21.98
CA PHE A 42 3.46 6.48 23.36
C PHE A 42 3.98 5.09 23.79
N ILE A 43 4.57 4.32 22.87
CA ILE A 43 5.29 3.10 23.22
C ILE A 43 6.55 3.43 24.03
N VAL A 44 7.21 4.55 23.71
CA VAL A 44 8.49 4.96 24.30
C VAL A 44 8.39 6.22 25.16
N ALA A 45 7.26 6.93 25.12
CA ALA A 45 7.04 8.19 25.84
C ALA A 45 5.83 8.11 26.78
N GLU A 46 5.98 8.64 27.99
CA GLU A 46 4.88 8.83 28.96
C GLU A 46 4.06 10.10 28.67
N LYS A 47 4.63 11.03 27.90
CA LYS A 47 3.99 12.26 27.49
C LYS A 47 4.52 12.70 26.13
N VAL A 48 3.63 13.23 25.30
CA VAL A 48 3.97 13.79 24.00
C VAL A 48 3.44 15.22 23.91
N GLU A 49 4.33 16.16 23.61
CA GLU A 49 3.98 17.55 23.32
C GLU A 49 4.19 17.84 21.83
N VAL A 50 3.14 18.28 21.15
CA VAL A 50 3.20 18.78 19.78
C VAL A 50 2.93 20.26 19.79
N VAL A 51 3.92 21.03 19.34
CA VAL A 51 3.73 22.46 19.04
C VAL A 51 3.76 22.59 17.52
N THR A 52 2.80 23.28 16.91
CA THR A 52 2.76 23.45 15.45
C THR A 52 2.20 24.81 15.03
N ARG A 53 2.67 25.32 13.89
CA ARG A 53 2.05 26.46 13.20
C ARG A 53 2.03 26.23 11.70
N ARG A 54 0.83 26.30 11.12
CA ARG A 54 0.60 26.18 9.68
C ARG A 54 1.38 27.27 8.92
N ALA A 55 1.89 26.93 7.74
CA ALA A 55 2.48 27.92 6.83
C ALA A 55 1.43 28.97 6.42
N GLY A 56 1.83 30.24 6.37
CA GLY A 56 0.92 31.36 6.05
C GLY A 56 0.05 31.86 7.20
N ALA A 57 0.03 31.18 8.35
CA ALA A 57 -0.67 31.66 9.55
C ALA A 57 0.18 32.67 10.36
N GLY A 58 -0.48 33.50 11.15
CA GLY A 58 0.16 34.46 12.05
C GLY A 58 0.95 33.78 13.15
N ARG A 59 1.97 34.48 13.70
CA ARG A 59 2.84 33.95 14.76
C ARG A 59 2.06 33.50 16.01
N THR A 60 0.96 34.17 16.31
CA THR A 60 0.07 33.89 17.44
C THR A 60 -0.91 32.75 17.18
N ASP A 61 -0.98 32.24 15.94
CA ASP A 61 -1.87 31.13 15.56
C ASP A 61 -1.19 29.76 15.77
N GLY A 62 -0.13 29.71 16.60
CA GLY A 62 0.47 28.45 16.98
C GLY A 62 -0.48 27.65 17.85
N VAL A 63 -0.36 26.33 17.79
CA VAL A 63 -1.14 25.40 18.61
C VAL A 63 -0.19 24.49 19.36
N ARG A 64 -0.37 24.37 20.67
CA ARG A 64 0.24 23.33 21.50
C ARG A 64 -0.83 22.27 21.80
N TRP A 65 -0.44 21.02 21.63
CA TRP A 65 -1.20 19.83 21.99
C TRP A 65 -0.33 19.00 22.93
N VAL A 66 -0.91 18.52 24.04
CA VAL A 66 -0.20 17.67 25.01
C VAL A 66 -1.10 16.50 25.39
N SER A 67 -0.55 15.29 25.41
CA SER A 67 -1.24 14.10 25.94
C SER A 67 -0.26 13.16 26.64
N HIS A 68 -0.79 12.40 27.58
CA HIS A 68 -0.11 11.33 28.30
C HIS A 68 -0.39 9.93 27.72
N GLY A 69 -1.08 9.86 26.56
CA GLY A 69 -1.47 8.59 25.94
C GLY A 69 -2.73 7.96 26.54
N GLU A 70 -3.35 8.65 27.50
CA GLU A 70 -4.65 8.30 28.07
C GLU A 70 -5.82 8.84 27.21
N ASN A 71 -7.04 8.86 27.77
CA ASN A 71 -8.25 9.26 27.06
C ASN A 71 -8.38 10.79 26.86
N ASP A 72 -7.44 11.57 27.36
CA ASP A 72 -7.48 13.03 27.32
C ASP A 72 -6.22 13.66 26.69
N TYR A 73 -6.41 14.89 26.24
CA TYR A 73 -5.36 15.75 25.74
C TYR A 73 -5.75 17.20 26.00
N THR A 74 -4.74 18.07 26.08
CA THR A 74 -4.94 19.52 26.19
C THR A 74 -4.57 20.19 24.87
N ILE A 75 -5.29 21.25 24.53
CA ILE A 75 -4.98 22.12 23.39
C ILE A 75 -5.03 23.56 23.85
N GLU A 76 -4.01 24.32 23.48
CA GLU A 76 -3.97 25.76 23.69
C GLU A 76 -3.34 26.49 22.49
N THR A 77 -3.74 27.75 22.32
CA THR A 77 -3.11 28.66 21.37
C THR A 77 -1.82 29.22 21.97
N VAL A 78 -0.74 29.17 21.21
CA VAL A 78 0.58 29.61 21.66
C VAL A 78 1.28 30.49 20.63
N ASP A 79 2.14 31.36 21.12
CA ASP A 79 3.08 32.08 20.27
C ASP A 79 4.13 31.13 19.69
N ARG A 80 4.20 31.01 18.37
CA ARG A 80 5.21 30.20 17.68
C ARG A 80 5.82 30.97 16.51
N PRO A 81 7.03 31.56 16.66
CA PRO A 81 7.69 32.33 15.60
C PRO A 81 8.05 31.50 14.36
N ARG A 82 8.39 30.22 14.54
CA ARG A 82 8.80 29.32 13.45
C ARG A 82 7.60 28.54 12.89
N ARG A 83 7.47 28.47 11.56
CA ARG A 83 6.50 27.59 10.89
C ARG A 83 6.86 26.11 11.12
N GLY A 84 5.90 25.22 10.89
CA GLY A 84 6.10 23.77 10.94
C GLY A 84 5.74 23.17 12.31
N THR A 85 6.18 21.94 12.55
CA THR A 85 5.80 21.13 13.72
C THR A 85 7.04 20.78 14.55
N LYS A 86 6.92 20.85 15.87
CA LYS A 86 7.90 20.38 16.86
C LYS A 86 7.18 19.32 17.69
N VAL A 87 7.75 18.12 17.75
CA VAL A 87 7.25 17.03 18.60
C VAL A 87 8.30 16.79 19.67
N VAL A 88 7.89 16.73 20.94
CA VAL A 88 8.73 16.45 22.09
C VAL A 88 8.18 15.21 22.77
N LEU A 89 9.04 14.20 22.91
CA LEU A 89 8.73 12.95 23.58
C LEU A 89 9.38 13.02 24.96
N TYR A 90 8.57 12.89 26.00
CA TYR A 90 9.04 12.71 27.37
C TYR A 90 9.16 11.21 27.56
N LEU A 91 10.39 10.71 27.44
CA LEU A 91 10.67 9.28 27.41
C LEU A 91 10.34 8.63 28.75
N ARG A 92 9.92 7.37 28.68
CA ARG A 92 9.78 6.49 29.84
C ARG A 92 11.16 6.07 30.34
N ASP A 93 11.26 5.68 31.60
CA ASP A 93 12.51 5.22 32.23
C ASP A 93 13.12 4.00 31.52
N ASP A 94 12.29 3.15 30.90
CA ASP A 94 12.72 1.97 30.16
C ASP A 94 13.11 2.25 28.68
N ALA A 95 13.00 3.50 28.24
CA ALA A 95 13.27 3.94 26.88
C ALA A 95 14.45 4.94 26.77
N GLU A 96 15.27 5.06 27.83
CA GLU A 96 16.43 5.96 27.87
C GLU A 96 17.48 5.67 26.79
N GLU A 97 17.47 4.49 26.16
CA GLU A 97 18.35 4.17 25.03
C GLU A 97 18.22 5.16 23.86
N PHE A 98 17.07 5.83 23.72
CA PHE A 98 16.84 6.84 22.69
C PHE A 98 17.39 8.23 23.06
N LEU A 99 18.06 8.37 24.21
CA LEU A 99 18.89 9.54 24.53
C LEU A 99 20.32 9.41 23.99
N ASP A 100 20.73 8.21 23.59
CA ASP A 100 22.05 7.96 23.01
C ASP A 100 22.11 8.40 21.54
N GLY A 101 23.03 9.33 21.24
CA GLY A 101 23.17 9.92 19.91
C GLY A 101 23.55 8.91 18.82
N PHE A 102 24.36 7.91 19.17
CA PHE A 102 24.79 6.86 18.23
C PHE A 102 23.65 5.89 17.89
N ARG A 103 22.87 5.50 18.91
CA ARG A 103 21.65 4.70 18.78
C ARG A 103 20.64 5.43 17.90
N LEU A 104 20.33 6.70 18.19
CA LEU A 104 19.40 7.50 17.39
C LEU A 104 19.85 7.61 15.93
N ARG A 105 21.14 7.89 15.67
CA ARG A 105 21.68 7.93 14.29
C ARG A 105 21.51 6.59 13.59
N SER A 106 21.75 5.48 14.29
CA SER A 106 21.59 4.14 13.73
C SER A 106 20.12 3.85 13.36
N VAL A 107 19.17 4.24 14.23
CA VAL A 107 17.74 4.12 13.93
C VAL A 107 17.35 5.01 12.74
N ILE A 108 17.77 6.28 12.72
CA ILE A 108 17.47 7.21 11.62
C ILE A 108 18.04 6.68 10.30
N LYS A 109 19.29 6.22 10.27
CA LYS A 109 19.86 5.61 9.07
C LYS A 109 19.07 4.39 8.64
N LYS A 110 18.70 3.50 9.56
CA LYS A 110 17.93 2.29 9.21
C LYS A 110 16.57 2.61 8.58
N TYR A 111 15.84 3.60 9.12
CA TYR A 111 14.44 3.83 8.76
C TYR A 111 14.18 5.07 7.92
N SER A 112 15.16 5.97 7.73
CA SER A 112 14.98 7.25 7.02
C SER A 112 15.94 7.44 5.85
N ASP A 113 16.82 6.48 5.54
CA ASP A 113 17.78 6.62 4.44
C ASP A 113 17.12 6.67 3.06
N HIS A 114 15.91 6.10 2.94
CA HIS A 114 15.10 6.12 1.74
C HIS A 114 14.22 7.38 1.60
N ILE A 115 14.25 8.29 2.59
CA ILE A 115 13.46 9.52 2.61
C ILE A 115 14.24 10.65 1.92
N ALA A 116 13.62 11.29 0.94
CA ALA A 116 14.23 12.37 0.14
C ALA A 116 14.42 13.70 0.91
N ILE A 117 13.93 13.79 2.15
CA ILE A 117 14.05 14.97 3.00
C ILE A 117 15.27 14.78 3.90
N PRO A 118 16.18 15.78 4.00
CA PRO A 118 17.28 15.75 4.96
C PRO A 118 16.77 15.64 6.40
N VAL A 119 17.21 14.60 7.10
CA VAL A 119 17.02 14.40 8.54
C VAL A 119 18.28 14.82 9.24
N THR A 120 18.19 15.86 10.06
CA THR A 120 19.35 16.47 10.71
C THR A 120 19.39 16.17 12.21
N MET A 121 20.59 15.98 12.75
CA MET A 121 20.86 15.86 14.18
C MET A 121 21.98 16.82 14.60
N PRO A 122 22.07 17.24 15.87
CA PRO A 122 23.24 17.96 16.36
C PRO A 122 24.52 17.17 16.09
N ALA A 123 25.52 17.80 15.49
CA ALA A 123 26.80 17.16 15.18
C ALA A 123 27.49 16.63 16.47
N GLU A 124 28.15 15.48 16.36
CA GLU A 124 28.97 14.92 17.43
C GLU A 124 30.41 15.44 17.34
N GLY A 125 30.96 15.93 18.46
CA GLY A 125 32.35 16.41 18.55
C GLY A 125 32.49 17.93 18.72
N GLU A 126 33.65 18.47 18.30
CA GLU A 126 33.96 19.92 18.41
C GLU A 126 33.22 20.79 17.39
N GLU A 127 32.61 20.19 16.38
CA GLU A 127 31.84 20.90 15.37
C GLU A 127 30.52 21.42 15.95
N LYS A 128 30.25 22.72 15.76
CA LYS A 128 28.99 23.35 16.17
C LYS A 128 28.03 23.36 14.99
N GLY A 129 26.91 22.67 15.10
CA GLY A 129 25.83 22.74 14.11
C GLY A 129 25.00 21.46 14.05
N ASP A 130 24.14 21.40 13.05
CA ASP A 130 23.36 20.21 12.72
C ASP A 130 24.02 19.51 11.51
N GLU A 131 24.17 18.19 11.56
CA GLU A 131 24.62 17.34 10.46
C GLU A 131 23.44 16.59 9.83
N THR A 132 23.50 16.29 8.53
CA THR A 132 22.50 15.42 7.87
C THR A 132 22.88 13.96 8.08
N VAL A 133 21.96 13.18 8.64
CA VAL A 133 22.22 11.80 9.07
C VAL A 133 21.81 10.76 8.03
N ASN A 134 20.79 11.07 7.21
CA ASN A 134 20.33 10.21 6.12
C ASN A 134 20.93 10.63 4.76
N SER A 135 20.84 9.76 3.76
CA SER A 135 21.33 10.03 2.41
C SER A 135 20.59 11.18 1.71
N ALA A 136 19.36 11.48 2.14
CA ALA A 136 18.43 12.42 1.51
C ALA A 136 18.20 12.13 0.01
N GLN A 137 18.42 10.89 -0.43
CA GLN A 137 18.17 10.46 -1.80
C GLN A 137 16.87 9.67 -1.89
N ALA A 138 16.02 10.07 -2.83
CA ALA A 138 14.82 9.31 -3.16
C ALA A 138 15.20 7.89 -3.61
N LEU A 139 14.71 6.87 -2.90
CA LEU A 139 15.06 5.46 -3.13
C LEU A 139 14.87 5.05 -4.60
N TRP A 140 13.74 5.44 -5.20
CA TRP A 140 13.41 5.13 -6.59
C TRP A 140 14.38 5.75 -7.61
N THR A 141 15.24 6.68 -7.21
CA THR A 141 16.24 7.29 -8.11
C THR A 141 17.60 6.59 -8.09
N ARG A 142 17.82 5.71 -7.12
CA ARG A 142 19.06 4.92 -6.99
C ARG A 142 19.08 3.77 -8.00
N ASN A 143 20.28 3.29 -8.33
CA ASN A 143 20.44 2.12 -9.18
C ASN A 143 19.89 0.88 -8.46
N LYS A 144 19.08 0.07 -9.14
CA LYS A 144 18.43 -1.12 -8.56
C LYS A 144 19.41 -2.10 -7.93
N LYS A 145 20.65 -2.18 -8.43
CA LYS A 145 21.70 -3.07 -7.92
C LYS A 145 22.26 -2.63 -6.57
N ASP A 146 22.09 -1.35 -6.25
CA ASP A 146 22.63 -0.73 -5.04
C ASP A 146 21.54 -0.57 -3.97
N ILE A 147 20.36 -1.17 -4.16
CA ILE A 147 19.23 -1.12 -3.23
C ILE A 147 18.97 -2.52 -2.70
N THR A 148 19.02 -2.70 -1.38
CA THR A 148 18.76 -4.00 -0.76
C THR A 148 17.26 -4.30 -0.65
N GLU A 149 16.91 -5.57 -0.42
CA GLU A 149 15.52 -5.98 -0.18
C GLU A 149 14.91 -5.25 1.02
N GLU A 150 15.68 -5.10 2.10
CA GLU A 150 15.26 -4.41 3.32
C GLU A 150 14.96 -2.93 3.05
N GLU A 151 15.78 -2.24 2.25
CA GLU A 151 15.52 -0.85 1.88
C GLU A 151 14.23 -0.72 1.06
N TYR A 152 13.95 -1.66 0.15
CA TYR A 152 12.69 -1.70 -0.58
C TYR A 152 11.50 -1.95 0.35
N ASN A 153 11.62 -2.85 1.31
CA ASN A 153 10.53 -3.20 2.23
C ASN A 153 10.23 -2.05 3.21
N GLU A 154 11.25 -1.41 3.76
CA GLU A 154 11.07 -0.25 4.63
C GLU A 154 10.47 0.94 3.87
N PHE A 155 10.88 1.16 2.61
CA PHE A 155 10.23 2.17 1.78
C PHE A 155 8.77 1.84 1.49
N TYR A 156 8.42 0.57 1.23
CA TYR A 156 7.03 0.13 1.10
C TYR A 156 6.22 0.47 2.35
N LYS A 157 6.70 0.09 3.54
CA LYS A 157 6.03 0.39 4.82
C LYS A 157 5.81 1.89 5.01
N HIS A 158 6.81 2.69 4.66
CA HIS A 158 6.72 4.15 4.72
C HIS A 158 5.65 4.71 3.78
N VAL A 159 5.64 4.32 2.50
CA VAL A 159 4.72 4.91 1.50
C VAL A 159 3.33 4.30 1.51
N GLY A 160 3.21 3.01 1.85
CA GLY A 160 1.96 2.25 1.90
C GLY A 160 1.25 2.33 3.25
N HIS A 161 1.88 2.95 4.26
CA HIS A 161 1.40 3.00 5.64
C HIS A 161 1.06 1.60 6.20
N ASP A 162 1.87 0.62 5.81
CA ASP A 162 1.77 -0.77 6.23
C ASP A 162 2.95 -1.12 7.15
N PHE A 163 2.83 -2.23 7.87
CA PHE A 163 3.91 -2.73 8.75
C PHE A 163 4.49 -4.06 8.27
N GLU A 164 3.78 -4.76 7.38
CA GLU A 164 4.27 -5.99 6.76
C GLU A 164 5.16 -5.70 5.55
N ASP A 165 5.94 -6.69 5.17
CA ASP A 165 6.70 -6.63 3.93
C ASP A 165 5.75 -6.81 2.73
N PRO A 166 6.03 -6.17 1.58
CA PRO A 166 5.22 -6.33 0.38
C PRO A 166 5.38 -7.74 -0.19
N LEU A 167 4.32 -8.24 -0.83
CA LEU A 167 4.36 -9.54 -1.51
C LEU A 167 5.32 -9.49 -2.69
N ALA A 168 5.22 -8.44 -3.50
CA ALA A 168 6.01 -8.26 -4.70
C ALA A 168 6.24 -6.78 -5.00
N ARG A 169 7.21 -6.50 -5.86
CA ARG A 169 7.49 -5.14 -6.33
C ARG A 169 7.89 -5.10 -7.79
N VAL A 170 7.70 -3.94 -8.40
CA VAL A 170 8.30 -3.58 -9.69
C VAL A 170 8.94 -2.21 -9.58
N HIS A 171 10.25 -2.16 -9.77
CA HIS A 171 11.01 -0.93 -9.94
C HIS A 171 11.36 -0.80 -11.42
N SER A 172 10.88 0.25 -12.11
CA SER A 172 11.15 0.48 -13.53
C SER A 172 11.43 1.94 -13.83
N ARG A 173 12.33 2.17 -14.79
CA ARG A 173 12.64 3.48 -15.37
C ARG A 173 12.29 3.42 -16.84
N VAL A 174 11.54 4.40 -17.31
CA VAL A 174 11.15 4.58 -18.71
C VAL A 174 11.81 5.84 -19.21
N GLU A 175 12.41 5.76 -20.40
CA GLU A 175 13.13 6.85 -21.05
C GLU A 175 12.65 6.98 -22.51
N GLY A 176 12.91 8.13 -23.13
CA GLY A 176 12.57 8.40 -24.53
C GLY A 176 11.49 9.45 -24.66
N LYS A 177 10.35 9.11 -25.28
CA LYS A 177 9.24 10.06 -25.50
C LYS A 177 8.61 10.54 -24.18
N LEU A 178 8.62 9.67 -23.17
CA LEU A 178 8.27 9.98 -21.80
C LEU A 178 9.40 9.47 -20.90
N GLU A 179 9.76 10.26 -19.92
CA GLU A 179 10.70 9.95 -18.86
C GLU A 179 9.99 9.94 -17.51
N TYR A 180 9.89 8.74 -16.93
CA TYR A 180 9.40 8.55 -15.58
C TYR A 180 9.99 7.30 -14.94
N THR A 181 10.06 7.32 -13.62
CA THR A 181 10.43 6.17 -12.80
C THR A 181 9.23 5.76 -11.97
N SER A 182 8.98 4.46 -11.87
CA SER A 182 7.94 3.90 -11.02
C SER A 182 8.53 2.84 -10.10
N LEU A 183 8.19 2.92 -8.83
CA LEU A 183 8.47 1.90 -7.82
C LEU A 183 7.14 1.53 -7.18
N LEU A 184 6.58 0.41 -7.63
CA LEU A 184 5.24 -0.06 -7.28
C LEU A 184 5.33 -1.38 -6.52
N TYR A 185 4.38 -1.60 -5.63
CA TYR A 185 4.33 -2.74 -4.72
C TYR A 185 2.94 -3.38 -4.73
N ILE A 186 2.95 -4.69 -4.51
CA ILE A 186 1.78 -5.50 -4.21
C ILE A 186 1.82 -5.78 -2.71
N PRO A 187 0.85 -5.31 -1.90
CA PRO A 187 0.77 -5.65 -0.49
C PRO A 187 0.65 -7.16 -0.26
N SER A 188 1.10 -7.66 0.89
CA SER A 188 0.91 -9.07 1.30
C SER A 188 -0.51 -9.40 1.76
N ARG A 189 -1.28 -8.37 2.14
CA ARG A 189 -2.64 -8.49 2.64
C ARG A 189 -3.49 -7.31 2.17
N ALA A 190 -4.79 -7.55 2.02
CA ALA A 190 -5.73 -6.47 1.75
C ALA A 190 -5.81 -5.50 2.93
N GLN A 191 -5.69 -4.21 2.66
CA GLN A 191 -5.95 -3.17 3.66
C GLN A 191 -7.46 -3.13 3.96
N PHE A 192 -7.82 -2.77 5.19
CA PHE A 192 -9.22 -2.80 5.67
C PHE A 192 -10.15 -1.91 4.83
N ASP A 193 -9.60 -0.87 4.22
CA ASP A 193 -10.29 0.15 3.43
C ASP A 193 -10.44 -0.24 1.96
N LEU A 194 -9.89 -1.37 1.49
CA LEU A 194 -9.92 -1.79 0.07
C LEU A 194 -11.32 -1.82 -0.57
N TRP A 195 -12.34 -2.02 0.26
CA TRP A 195 -13.75 -2.14 -0.12
C TRP A 195 -14.55 -0.86 0.08
N ASP A 196 -13.95 0.17 0.67
CA ASP A 196 -14.57 1.47 0.84
C ASP A 196 -14.37 2.31 -0.42
N ARG A 197 -15.48 2.64 -1.09
CA ARG A 197 -15.47 3.39 -2.34
C ARG A 197 -15.04 4.85 -2.17
N ASP A 198 -15.13 5.38 -0.95
CA ASP A 198 -14.79 6.77 -0.64
C ASP A 198 -13.35 6.93 -0.11
N ASN A 199 -12.65 5.82 0.18
CA ASN A 199 -11.27 5.88 0.66
C ASN A 199 -10.28 6.06 -0.49
N ARG A 200 -9.28 6.90 -0.20
CA ARG A 200 -8.24 7.25 -1.14
C ARG A 200 -7.24 6.11 -1.20
N HIS A 201 -7.15 5.48 -2.36
CA HIS A 201 -6.12 4.52 -2.67
C HIS A 201 -5.29 5.07 -3.82
N GLY A 202 -3.96 4.99 -3.72
CA GLY A 202 -3.18 5.20 -4.92
C GLY A 202 -1.68 5.24 -4.74
N VAL A 203 -1.08 5.56 -5.86
CA VAL A 203 0.35 5.74 -6.03
C VAL A 203 0.67 7.21 -5.79
N LYS A 204 1.73 7.50 -5.05
CA LYS A 204 2.17 8.88 -4.82
C LYS A 204 2.79 9.44 -6.09
N LEU A 205 2.36 10.63 -6.49
CA LEU A 205 2.88 11.31 -7.66
C LEU A 205 3.98 12.29 -7.26
N TYR A 206 5.13 12.12 -7.88
CA TYR A 206 6.26 13.02 -7.85
C TYR A 206 6.50 13.60 -9.24
N VAL A 207 7.00 14.83 -9.27
CA VAL A 207 7.44 15.50 -10.49
C VAL A 207 8.83 16.04 -10.25
N ARG A 208 9.83 15.51 -10.96
CA ARG A 208 11.25 15.86 -10.79
C ARG A 208 11.67 15.72 -9.33
N LYS A 209 11.29 14.60 -8.70
CA LYS A 209 11.53 14.28 -7.28
C LYS A 209 10.81 15.20 -6.27
N VAL A 210 9.98 16.12 -6.74
CA VAL A 210 9.14 16.98 -5.89
C VAL A 210 7.80 16.28 -5.69
N PHE A 211 7.43 16.06 -4.43
CA PHE A 211 6.12 15.50 -4.09
C PHE A 211 5.01 16.44 -4.57
N ILE A 212 4.05 15.89 -5.32
CA ILE A 212 2.90 16.65 -5.82
C ILE A 212 1.64 16.29 -5.04
N MET A 213 1.28 15.01 -5.01
CA MET A 213 0.08 14.57 -4.32
C MET A 213 0.14 13.09 -3.93
N ASP A 214 -0.60 12.79 -2.87
CA ASP A 214 -0.95 11.43 -2.48
C ASP A 214 -2.15 10.93 -3.30
N ASP A 215 -2.31 9.61 -3.39
CA ASP A 215 -3.47 8.95 -4.00
C ASP A 215 -3.81 9.48 -5.40
N ALA A 216 -2.86 9.40 -6.32
CA ALA A 216 -3.10 9.74 -7.71
C ALA A 216 -3.79 8.57 -8.43
N GLU A 217 -5.09 8.41 -8.19
CA GLU A 217 -5.96 7.36 -8.77
C GLU A 217 -5.88 7.31 -10.30
N GLN A 218 -5.54 8.41 -10.97
CA GLN A 218 -5.41 8.45 -12.43
C GLN A 218 -4.19 7.67 -12.94
N LEU A 219 -3.25 7.26 -12.08
CA LEU A 219 -2.05 6.52 -12.45
C LEU A 219 -2.28 5.02 -12.61
N LEU A 220 -3.39 4.48 -12.09
CA LEU A 220 -3.71 3.06 -12.20
C LEU A 220 -5.23 2.87 -12.38
N PRO A 221 -5.67 1.81 -13.07
CA PRO A 221 -7.08 1.51 -13.16
C PRO A 221 -7.66 1.04 -11.81
N PRO A 222 -8.98 1.21 -11.59
CA PRO A 222 -9.63 0.84 -10.33
C PRO A 222 -9.46 -0.63 -9.91
N TYR A 223 -9.33 -1.54 -10.89
CA TYR A 223 -9.09 -2.97 -10.64
C TYR A 223 -7.65 -3.28 -10.16
N LEU A 224 -6.78 -2.27 -10.10
CA LEU A 224 -5.43 -2.33 -9.50
C LEU A 224 -5.30 -1.39 -8.28
N ARG A 225 -6.40 -0.96 -7.66
CA ARG A 225 -6.39 -0.02 -6.51
C ARG A 225 -5.63 -0.54 -5.28
N PHE A 226 -5.33 -1.83 -5.20
CA PHE A 226 -4.50 -2.41 -4.14
C PHE A 226 -3.02 -2.05 -4.26
N VAL A 227 -2.55 -1.62 -5.43
CA VAL A 227 -1.14 -1.27 -5.65
C VAL A 227 -0.76 -0.05 -4.80
N ARG A 228 0.45 -0.07 -4.25
CA ARG A 228 1.06 1.04 -3.50
C ARG A 228 2.39 1.43 -4.11
N GLY A 229 2.89 2.62 -3.80
CA GLY A 229 4.22 3.04 -4.23
C GLY A 229 4.26 4.45 -4.79
N VAL A 230 5.21 4.70 -5.70
CA VAL A 230 5.46 6.04 -6.26
C VAL A 230 5.66 6.00 -7.77
N VAL A 231 5.29 7.10 -8.42
CA VAL A 231 5.66 7.43 -9.79
C VAL A 231 6.26 8.83 -9.79
N ASP A 232 7.45 8.98 -10.37
CA ASP A 232 8.17 10.25 -10.52
C ASP A 232 8.36 10.55 -12.00
N SER A 233 7.72 11.61 -12.49
CA SER A 233 7.78 12.01 -13.90
C SER A 233 8.58 13.28 -14.10
N ASN A 234 9.40 13.32 -15.15
CA ASN A 234 10.14 14.53 -15.55
C ASN A 234 9.36 15.42 -16.53
N ASP A 235 8.34 14.85 -17.18
CA ASP A 235 7.56 15.49 -18.25
C ASP A 235 6.30 16.21 -17.78
N LEU A 236 5.89 16.00 -16.53
CA LEU A 236 4.75 16.70 -15.96
C LEU A 236 5.16 18.09 -15.44
N PRO A 237 4.27 19.09 -15.49
CA PRO A 237 4.51 20.38 -14.89
C PRO A 237 4.32 20.32 -13.36
N LEU A 238 5.10 21.11 -12.60
CA LEU A 238 5.04 21.13 -11.13
C LEU A 238 3.71 21.66 -10.57
N ASN A 239 2.99 22.49 -11.33
CA ASN A 239 1.72 23.08 -10.92
C ASN A 239 0.50 22.22 -11.32
N ILE A 240 0.69 20.90 -11.46
CA ILE A 240 -0.37 19.99 -11.85
C ILE A 240 -1.37 19.76 -10.71
N SER A 241 -2.66 19.95 -11.00
CA SER A 241 -3.78 19.69 -10.08
C SER A 241 -4.48 18.38 -10.43
N ARG A 242 -5.36 17.89 -9.56
CA ARG A 242 -6.18 16.69 -9.82
C ARG A 242 -7.04 16.82 -11.08
N GLU A 243 -7.56 18.02 -11.34
CA GLU A 243 -8.34 18.32 -12.55
C GLU A 243 -7.48 18.21 -13.82
N ILE A 244 -6.27 18.80 -13.79
CA ILE A 244 -5.34 18.73 -14.92
C ILE A 244 -4.90 17.27 -15.16
N LEU A 245 -4.70 16.47 -14.11
CA LEU A 245 -4.33 15.05 -14.25
C LEU A 245 -5.35 14.26 -15.07
N GLN A 246 -6.65 14.50 -14.87
CA GLN A 246 -7.72 13.73 -15.52
C GLN A 246 -7.75 13.87 -17.05
N GLN A 247 -7.25 14.98 -17.59
CA GLN A 247 -7.28 15.28 -19.02
C GLN A 247 -5.89 15.22 -19.68
N ASN A 248 -4.90 14.66 -18.97
CA ASN A 248 -3.50 14.69 -19.41
C ASN A 248 -3.07 13.39 -20.10
N LYS A 249 -2.76 13.48 -21.40
CA LYS A 249 -2.29 12.33 -22.20
C LYS A 249 -1.00 11.68 -21.68
N THR A 250 -0.14 12.44 -21.00
CA THR A 250 1.06 11.88 -20.34
C THR A 250 0.64 10.97 -19.19
N ILE A 251 -0.38 11.35 -18.42
CA ILE A 251 -0.94 10.50 -17.35
C ILE A 251 -1.55 9.24 -17.92
N ASP A 252 -2.31 9.31 -19.02
CA ASP A 252 -2.86 8.11 -19.67
C ASP A 252 -1.76 7.13 -20.12
N SER A 253 -0.65 7.67 -20.61
CA SER A 253 0.50 6.90 -21.06
C SER A 253 1.25 6.26 -19.89
N ILE A 254 1.45 7.02 -18.80
CA ILE A 254 2.02 6.51 -17.54
C ILE A 254 1.11 5.42 -16.97
N ARG A 255 -0.21 5.67 -16.90
CA ARG A 255 -1.21 4.71 -16.43
C ARG A 255 -1.14 3.41 -17.21
N SER A 256 -1.10 3.48 -18.53
CA SER A 256 -1.01 2.31 -19.39
C SER A 256 0.29 1.54 -19.17
N GLY A 257 1.42 2.25 -19.05
CA GLY A 257 2.72 1.66 -18.76
C GLY A 257 2.78 0.99 -17.39
N SER A 258 2.33 1.68 -16.34
CA SER A 258 2.26 1.15 -14.97
C SER A 258 1.32 -0.05 -14.86
N THR A 259 0.16 0.01 -15.51
CA THR A 259 -0.80 -1.12 -15.58
C THR A 259 -0.12 -2.35 -16.16
N LYS A 260 0.52 -2.20 -17.33
CA LYS A 260 1.24 -3.30 -17.98
C LYS A 260 2.33 -3.88 -17.07
N ARG A 261 3.13 -3.05 -16.41
CA ARG A 261 4.18 -3.52 -15.49
C ARG A 261 3.63 -4.34 -14.32
N ILE A 262 2.45 -4.00 -13.82
CA ILE A 262 1.79 -4.76 -12.76
C ILE A 262 1.23 -6.08 -13.30
N LEU A 263 0.56 -6.07 -14.45
CA LEU A 263 0.04 -7.32 -15.06
C LEU A 263 1.17 -8.28 -15.44
N ASP A 264 2.27 -7.77 -16.02
CA ASP A 264 3.49 -8.53 -16.29
C ASP A 264 4.04 -9.17 -15.00
N LEU A 265 4.13 -8.39 -13.90
CA LEU A 265 4.58 -8.88 -12.60
C LEU A 265 3.67 -9.98 -12.05
N LEU A 266 2.35 -9.82 -12.15
CA LEU A 266 1.37 -10.81 -11.71
C LEU A 266 1.46 -12.08 -12.54
N SER A 267 1.66 -11.98 -13.86
CA SER A 267 1.86 -13.12 -14.74
C SER A 267 3.15 -13.87 -14.40
N ASP A 268 4.26 -13.15 -14.22
CA ASP A 268 5.53 -13.75 -13.82
C ASP A 268 5.42 -14.47 -12.46
N MET A 269 4.71 -13.87 -11.49
CA MET A 269 4.47 -14.46 -10.18
C MET A 269 3.59 -15.71 -10.28
N ALA A 270 2.57 -15.69 -11.13
CA ALA A 270 1.73 -16.85 -11.41
C ALA A 270 2.51 -18.04 -11.98
N ASP A 271 3.47 -17.77 -12.88
CA ASP A 271 4.25 -18.82 -13.55
C ASP A 271 5.42 -19.34 -12.71
N LYS A 272 6.08 -18.46 -11.94
CA LYS A 272 7.36 -18.77 -11.25
C LYS A 272 7.22 -18.97 -9.75
N GLU A 273 6.19 -18.41 -9.13
CA GLU A 273 5.99 -18.41 -7.67
C GLU A 273 4.51 -18.73 -7.32
N PRO A 274 3.98 -19.92 -7.68
CA PRO A 274 2.55 -20.21 -7.60
C PRO A 274 1.95 -20.09 -6.19
N ASP A 275 2.67 -20.46 -5.14
CA ASP A 275 2.20 -20.32 -3.75
C ASP A 275 2.04 -18.84 -3.33
N LYS A 276 2.94 -18.00 -3.83
CA LYS A 276 2.90 -16.55 -3.63
C LYS A 276 1.74 -15.94 -4.42
N TYR A 277 1.53 -16.40 -5.65
CA TYR A 277 0.40 -15.98 -6.48
C TYR A 277 -0.95 -16.39 -5.87
N LYS A 278 -1.03 -17.58 -5.30
CA LYS A 278 -2.20 -18.04 -4.52
C LYS A 278 -2.49 -17.10 -3.34
N SER A 279 -1.46 -16.67 -2.62
CA SER A 279 -1.61 -15.69 -1.53
C SER A 279 -2.14 -14.35 -2.06
N PHE A 280 -1.59 -13.85 -3.17
CA PHE A 280 -2.13 -12.68 -3.87
C PHE A 280 -3.60 -12.85 -4.25
N TRP A 281 -3.95 -13.98 -4.87
CA TRP A 281 -5.29 -14.22 -5.39
C TRP A 281 -6.34 -14.25 -4.28
N LYS A 282 -6.00 -14.83 -3.13
CA LYS A 282 -6.87 -14.86 -1.95
C LYS A 282 -7.24 -13.45 -1.47
N GLU A 283 -6.28 -12.53 -1.47
CA GLU A 283 -6.47 -11.16 -0.97
C GLU A 283 -7.09 -10.24 -2.03
N PHE A 284 -6.66 -10.33 -3.28
CA PHE A 284 -6.95 -9.32 -4.31
C PHE A 284 -7.72 -9.85 -5.52
N GLY A 285 -7.96 -11.16 -5.63
CA GLY A 285 -8.60 -11.77 -6.82
C GLY A 285 -9.99 -11.21 -7.10
N LYS A 286 -10.76 -10.87 -6.06
CA LYS A 286 -12.06 -10.20 -6.20
C LYS A 286 -11.95 -8.81 -6.85
N VAL A 287 -10.95 -8.02 -6.45
CA VAL A 287 -10.69 -6.69 -7.02
C VAL A 287 -10.20 -6.81 -8.47
N LEU A 288 -9.30 -7.77 -8.74
CA LEU A 288 -8.76 -7.98 -10.08
C LEU A 288 -9.86 -8.39 -11.08
N LYS A 289 -10.86 -9.16 -10.62
CA LYS A 289 -12.02 -9.56 -11.43
C LYS A 289 -12.84 -8.40 -11.98
N GLU A 290 -12.85 -7.25 -11.30
CA GLU A 290 -13.57 -6.05 -11.75
C GLU A 290 -13.05 -5.54 -13.11
N GLY A 291 -11.77 -5.78 -13.43
CA GLY A 291 -11.14 -5.26 -14.64
C GLY A 291 -11.70 -5.80 -15.96
N VAL A 292 -12.40 -6.94 -15.96
CA VAL A 292 -12.98 -7.53 -17.19
C VAL A 292 -14.18 -6.73 -17.69
N VAL A 293 -14.84 -5.99 -16.80
CA VAL A 293 -16.00 -5.15 -17.15
C VAL A 293 -15.53 -3.84 -17.80
N ASP A 294 -14.41 -3.30 -17.34
CA ASP A 294 -14.00 -1.91 -17.60
C ASP A 294 -13.06 -1.69 -18.79
N ASP A 295 -12.40 -2.72 -19.32
CA ASP A 295 -11.31 -2.53 -20.31
C ASP A 295 -11.62 -3.08 -21.73
N SER A 296 -10.76 -2.73 -22.70
CA SER A 296 -10.87 -3.20 -24.10
C SER A 296 -10.67 -4.72 -24.23
N SER A 297 -11.07 -5.31 -25.36
CA SER A 297 -11.02 -6.76 -25.62
C SER A 297 -9.67 -7.40 -25.26
N ASP A 298 -8.56 -6.77 -25.63
CA ASP A 298 -7.22 -7.38 -25.55
C ASP A 298 -6.75 -7.50 -24.09
N LYS A 299 -7.09 -6.54 -23.23
CA LYS A 299 -6.75 -6.60 -21.81
C LYS A 299 -7.66 -7.52 -21.02
N LYS A 300 -8.88 -7.78 -21.50
CA LYS A 300 -9.76 -8.80 -20.90
C LYS A 300 -9.10 -10.17 -20.98
N GLU A 301 -8.47 -10.50 -22.10
CA GLU A 301 -7.76 -11.77 -22.25
C GLU A 301 -6.54 -11.86 -21.32
N GLU A 302 -5.76 -10.79 -21.21
CA GLU A 302 -4.61 -10.72 -20.30
C GLU A 302 -5.03 -10.92 -18.84
N LEU A 303 -6.09 -10.21 -18.40
CA LEU A 303 -6.66 -10.35 -17.07
C LEU A 303 -7.22 -11.76 -16.82
N ALA A 304 -7.93 -12.35 -17.79
CA ALA A 304 -8.55 -13.66 -17.65
C ALA A 304 -7.51 -14.77 -17.38
N ARG A 305 -6.29 -14.65 -17.93
CA ARG A 305 -5.17 -15.58 -17.67
C ARG A 305 -4.69 -15.55 -16.22
N LEU A 306 -4.84 -14.41 -15.56
CA LEU A 306 -4.49 -14.22 -14.15
C LEU A 306 -5.53 -14.83 -13.21
N PHE A 307 -6.72 -15.17 -13.70
CA PHE A 307 -7.78 -15.65 -12.81
C PHE A 307 -7.53 -17.05 -12.30
N ARG A 308 -7.98 -17.29 -11.07
CA ARG A 308 -8.04 -18.62 -10.47
C ARG A 308 -9.45 -18.95 -10.04
N PHE A 309 -9.80 -20.21 -10.17
CA PHE A 309 -11.14 -20.74 -9.99
C PHE A 309 -11.07 -22.00 -9.15
N THR A 310 -12.21 -22.33 -8.55
CA THR A 310 -12.46 -23.68 -8.07
C THR A 310 -13.09 -24.45 -9.23
N SER A 311 -12.82 -25.74 -9.35
CA SER A 311 -13.45 -26.58 -10.37
C SER A 311 -13.85 -27.94 -9.80
N THR A 312 -14.59 -28.72 -10.57
CA THR A 312 -14.97 -30.09 -10.24
C THR A 312 -13.79 -31.07 -10.23
N HIS A 313 -12.62 -30.69 -10.75
CA HIS A 313 -11.44 -31.57 -10.84
C HIS A 313 -10.74 -31.76 -9.49
N ASP A 314 -10.38 -30.67 -8.82
CA ASP A 314 -9.50 -30.73 -7.64
C ASP A 314 -10.25 -31.09 -6.33
N ASN A 315 -11.58 -31.01 -6.35
CA ASN A 315 -12.47 -31.17 -5.17
C ASN A 315 -12.02 -30.37 -3.91
N THR A 316 -11.20 -29.33 -4.08
CA THR A 316 -10.81 -28.42 -3.01
C THR A 316 -11.82 -27.29 -2.88
N GLU A 317 -11.70 -26.50 -1.82
CA GLU A 317 -12.42 -25.21 -1.69
C GLU A 317 -11.58 -24.03 -2.18
N GLU A 318 -10.35 -24.30 -2.56
CA GLU A 318 -9.38 -23.31 -2.94
C GLU A 318 -9.54 -22.94 -4.41
N GLN A 319 -9.32 -21.67 -4.73
CA GLN A 319 -9.28 -21.20 -6.11
C GLN A 319 -7.86 -21.37 -6.66
N SER A 320 -7.53 -22.56 -7.15
CA SER A 320 -6.21 -22.94 -7.67
C SER A 320 -6.16 -23.08 -9.19
N VAL A 321 -7.31 -23.28 -9.85
CA VAL A 321 -7.37 -23.64 -11.27
C VAL A 321 -7.34 -22.40 -12.15
N SER A 322 -6.36 -22.28 -13.05
CA SER A 322 -6.36 -21.26 -14.10
C SER A 322 -7.17 -21.69 -15.33
N LEU A 323 -7.52 -20.74 -16.20
CA LEU A 323 -8.14 -21.09 -17.50
C LEU A 323 -7.22 -21.95 -18.36
N LYS A 324 -5.90 -21.77 -18.25
CA LYS A 324 -4.91 -22.59 -18.96
C LYS A 324 -4.98 -24.04 -18.48
N ASP A 325 -5.01 -24.26 -17.16
CA ASP A 325 -5.10 -25.61 -16.59
C ASP A 325 -6.37 -26.32 -17.02
N TYR A 326 -7.50 -25.60 -17.08
CA TYR A 326 -8.75 -26.13 -17.61
C TYR A 326 -8.61 -26.53 -19.09
N ILE A 327 -8.04 -25.65 -19.92
CA ILE A 327 -7.87 -25.90 -21.36
C ILE A 327 -6.97 -27.12 -21.63
N GLU A 328 -5.90 -27.29 -20.85
CA GLU A 328 -4.99 -28.44 -20.97
C GLU A 328 -5.69 -29.77 -20.63
N ARG A 329 -6.79 -29.73 -19.88
CA ARG A 329 -7.60 -30.90 -19.50
C ARG A 329 -8.87 -31.08 -20.33
N MET A 330 -9.12 -30.22 -21.32
CA MET A 330 -10.30 -30.35 -22.19
C MET A 330 -10.25 -31.66 -23.00
N GLY A 331 -11.37 -32.40 -23.00
CA GLY A 331 -11.51 -33.64 -23.75
C GLY A 331 -11.58 -33.43 -25.27
N GLU A 332 -11.34 -34.49 -26.03
CA GLU A 332 -11.41 -34.45 -27.50
C GLU A 332 -12.81 -34.00 -27.97
N GLY A 333 -12.86 -32.96 -28.79
CA GLY A 333 -14.10 -32.39 -29.34
C GLY A 333 -14.81 -31.38 -28.42
N GLN A 334 -14.32 -31.13 -27.20
CA GLN A 334 -14.82 -30.05 -26.36
C GLN A 334 -14.41 -28.68 -26.94
N LYS A 335 -15.38 -27.79 -27.13
CA LYS A 335 -15.15 -26.44 -27.70
C LYS A 335 -15.37 -25.31 -26.69
N ASP A 336 -16.06 -25.60 -25.60
CA ASP A 336 -16.54 -24.60 -24.64
C ASP A 336 -15.99 -24.87 -23.24
N ILE A 337 -15.79 -23.80 -22.48
CA ILE A 337 -15.49 -23.85 -21.04
C ILE A 337 -16.82 -23.78 -20.30
N TYR A 338 -17.13 -24.81 -19.52
CA TYR A 338 -18.36 -24.86 -18.73
C TYR A 338 -18.13 -24.29 -17.33
N PHE A 339 -19.09 -23.52 -16.84
CA PHE A 339 -19.09 -22.98 -15.48
C PHE A 339 -20.48 -23.07 -14.86
N LEU A 340 -20.51 -23.12 -13.53
CA LEU A 340 -21.70 -23.06 -12.71
C LEU A 340 -21.57 -21.87 -11.75
N THR A 341 -22.64 -21.09 -11.62
CA THR A 341 -22.75 -20.03 -10.61
C THR A 341 -23.66 -20.48 -9.47
N ALA A 342 -23.26 -20.22 -8.24
CA ALA A 342 -24.08 -20.47 -7.05
C ALA A 342 -23.72 -19.50 -5.93
N GLU A 343 -24.55 -19.41 -4.89
CA GLU A 343 -24.30 -18.53 -3.74
C GLU A 343 -23.11 -18.96 -2.87
N ASN A 344 -22.77 -20.24 -2.89
CA ASN A 344 -21.64 -20.80 -2.16
C ASN A 344 -21.19 -22.13 -2.79
N LEU A 345 -20.01 -22.57 -2.38
CA LEU A 345 -19.38 -23.76 -2.95
C LEU A 345 -20.11 -25.06 -2.64
N THR A 346 -20.74 -25.18 -1.48
CA THR A 346 -21.54 -26.35 -1.12
C THR A 346 -22.73 -26.51 -2.06
N THR A 347 -23.45 -25.42 -2.34
CA THR A 347 -24.56 -25.41 -3.31
C THR A 347 -24.06 -25.70 -4.72
N ALA A 348 -22.91 -25.13 -5.11
CA ALA A 348 -22.32 -25.38 -6.43
C ALA A 348 -21.99 -26.88 -6.62
N LYS A 349 -21.27 -27.49 -5.67
CA LYS A 349 -20.82 -28.90 -5.75
C LYS A 349 -21.97 -29.91 -5.76
N ASN A 350 -23.11 -29.58 -5.16
CA ASN A 350 -24.29 -30.45 -5.09
C ASN A 350 -25.37 -30.13 -6.15
N SER A 351 -25.04 -29.28 -7.13
CA SER A 351 -26.01 -28.91 -8.17
C SER A 351 -26.31 -30.09 -9.09
N PRO A 352 -27.60 -30.40 -9.36
CA PRO A 352 -27.97 -31.47 -10.30
C PRO A 352 -27.49 -31.18 -11.73
N HIS A 353 -27.21 -29.91 -12.06
CA HIS A 353 -26.64 -29.54 -13.35
C HIS A 353 -25.25 -30.12 -13.59
N LEU A 354 -24.51 -30.52 -12.53
CA LEU A 354 -23.19 -31.15 -12.67
C LEU A 354 -23.25 -32.63 -13.06
N GLU A 355 -24.38 -33.32 -12.88
CA GLU A 355 -24.50 -34.77 -13.10
C GLU A 355 -24.13 -35.16 -14.54
N ILE A 356 -24.67 -34.44 -15.52
CA ILE A 356 -24.39 -34.71 -16.94
C ILE A 356 -22.92 -34.45 -17.33
N PHE A 357 -22.25 -33.51 -16.68
CA PHE A 357 -20.84 -33.21 -16.93
C PHE A 357 -19.95 -34.26 -16.27
N LYS A 358 -20.32 -34.69 -15.06
CA LYS A 358 -19.66 -35.80 -14.36
C LYS A 358 -19.75 -37.11 -15.13
N ASP A 359 -20.92 -37.42 -15.68
CA ASP A 359 -21.14 -38.63 -16.50
C ASP A 359 -20.32 -38.63 -17.80
N LYS A 360 -20.01 -37.42 -18.32
CA LYS A 360 -19.21 -37.22 -19.53
C LYS A 360 -17.74 -36.91 -19.27
N ASP A 361 -17.31 -36.93 -18.00
CA ASP A 361 -15.96 -36.57 -17.56
C ASP A 361 -15.51 -35.18 -18.06
N ILE A 362 -16.43 -34.20 -18.00
CA ILE A 362 -16.17 -32.80 -18.39
C ILE A 362 -16.00 -31.95 -17.13
N GLU A 363 -14.87 -31.26 -17.02
CA GLU A 363 -14.60 -30.32 -15.94
C GLU A 363 -15.54 -29.11 -15.99
N VAL A 364 -16.02 -28.65 -14.83
CA VAL A 364 -16.86 -27.44 -14.69
C VAL A 364 -16.23 -26.51 -13.66
N LEU A 365 -16.06 -25.24 -14.03
CA LEU A 365 -15.64 -24.19 -13.09
C LEU A 365 -16.79 -23.82 -12.13
N LEU A 366 -16.49 -23.66 -10.84
CA LEU A 366 -17.45 -23.31 -9.80
C LEU A 366 -17.22 -21.85 -9.39
N LEU A 367 -18.18 -20.99 -9.72
CA LEU A 367 -18.16 -19.56 -9.43
C LEU A 367 -19.09 -19.25 -8.26
N THR A 368 -18.52 -18.78 -7.15
CA THR A 368 -19.21 -18.57 -5.87
C THR A 368 -18.75 -17.29 -5.19
#